data_AF-A0A973B3B3-F1
#
_entry.id   AF-A0A973B3B3-F1
#
_cell.length_a   1.000
_cell.length_b   1.000
_cell.length_c   1.000
_cell.angle_alpha   90.00
_cell.angle_beta   90.00
_cell.angle_gamma   90.00
#
_symmetry.space_group_name_H-M   'P 1'
#
loop_
_entity.id
_entity.type
_entity.pdbx_description
1 polymer ?
#
loop_
_entity_poly.entity_id
_entity_poly.type
_entity_poly.pdbx_seq_one_letter_code
_entity_poly.pdbx_strand_id
1 'polypeptide(L)'
;MRRLIELSRFAVAVPAVTSIIASFVLMAIGVWEVVMTIVHLLDSSVSVKLTVVAILTAVDTFLLATVLLVIGYGLYELFVDSEVTLPQWLQIRSLDDLKTKL
;
A
#
# COMPACT_ATOMS: atom_id res chain seq x y z
N MET A 1 1.89 0.17 35.16
CA MET A 1 1.85 1.13 34.03
C MET A 1 2.71 0.69 32.83
N ARG A 2 3.91 0.11 32.99
CA ARG A 2 4.73 -0.40 31.87
C ARG A 2 4.06 -1.48 30.97
N ARG A 3 3.32 -2.42 31.55
CA ARG A 3 2.63 -3.50 30.79
C ARG A 3 1.50 -3.04 29.87
N LEU A 4 0.85 -1.90 30.16
CA LEU A 4 -0.21 -1.35 29.30
C LEU A 4 0.38 -0.70 28.03
N ILE A 5 1.59 -0.14 28.13
CA ILE A 5 2.33 0.46 27.02
C ILE A 5 2.97 -0.65 26.14
N GLU A 6 3.31 -1.79 26.73
CA GLU A 6 3.74 -2.97 25.96
C GLU A 6 2.58 -3.63 25.19
N LEU A 7 1.37 -3.64 25.74
CA LEU A 7 0.17 -4.11 25.02
C LEU A 7 -0.27 -3.16 23.90
N SER A 8 -0.06 -1.83 24.04
CA SER A 8 -0.38 -0.90 22.96
C SER A 8 0.48 -1.10 21.71
N ARG A 9 1.70 -1.65 21.83
CA ARG A 9 2.51 -2.05 20.67
C ARG A 9 1.83 -3.14 19.84
N PHE A 10 1.19 -4.12 20.48
CA PHE A 10 0.44 -5.18 19.79
C PHE A 10 -0.83 -4.67 19.10
N ALA A 11 -1.48 -3.64 19.66
CA ALA A 11 -2.67 -3.04 19.05
C ALA A 11 -2.36 -2.39 17.69
N VAL A 12 -1.15 -1.86 17.50
CA VAL A 12 -0.71 -1.21 16.23
C VAL A 12 -0.07 -2.21 15.27
N ALA A 13 0.53 -3.29 15.77
CA ALA A 13 1.11 -4.33 14.94
C ALA A 13 0.07 -5.01 14.03
N VAL A 14 -1.15 -5.23 14.53
CA VAL A 14 -2.24 -5.86 13.75
C VAL A 14 -2.61 -5.02 12.50
N PRO A 15 -2.99 -3.73 12.60
CA PRO A 15 -3.30 -2.90 11.44
C PRO A 15 -2.08 -2.67 10.53
N ALA A 16 -0.86 -2.65 11.06
CA ALA A 16 0.35 -2.55 10.24
C ALA A 16 0.50 -3.78 9.32
N VAL A 17 0.43 -4.99 9.88
CA VAL A 17 0.57 -6.24 9.12
C VAL A 17 -0.59 -6.41 8.14
N THR A 18 -1.82 -6.12 8.53
CA THR A 18 -2.96 -6.21 7.61
C THR A 18 -2.88 -5.18 6.49
N SER A 19 -2.36 -3.98 6.73
CA SER A 19 -2.15 -2.97 5.67
C SER A 19 -1.09 -3.41 4.66
N ILE A 20 -0.01 -4.03 5.12
CA ILE A 20 1.01 -4.63 4.24
C ILE A 20 0.39 -5.73 3.40
N ILE A 21 -0.33 -6.68 4.00
CA ILE A 21 -0.99 -7.76 3.24
C ILE A 21 -2.00 -7.19 2.24
N ALA A 22 -2.85 -6.25 2.67
CA ALA A 22 -3.85 -5.62 1.82
C ALA A 22 -3.22 -4.90 0.62
N SER A 23 -2.09 -4.23 0.82
CA SER A 23 -1.38 -3.56 -0.28
C SER A 23 -0.93 -4.52 -1.37
N PHE A 24 -0.39 -5.70 -1.00
CA PHE A 24 0.01 -6.71 -1.98
C PHE A 24 -1.19 -7.29 -2.72
N VAL A 25 -2.31 -7.51 -2.02
CA VAL A 25 -3.57 -7.96 -2.63
C VAL A 25 -4.09 -6.94 -3.63
N LEU A 26 -4.13 -5.65 -3.27
CA LEU A 26 -4.57 -4.58 -4.17
C LEU A 26 -3.64 -4.40 -5.36
N MET A 27 -2.32 -4.53 -5.17
CA MET A 27 -1.36 -4.54 -6.28
C MET A 27 -1.65 -5.68 -7.26
N ALA A 28 -1.93 -6.89 -6.77
CA ALA A 28 -2.27 -8.03 -7.63
C ALA A 28 -3.59 -7.80 -8.39
N ILE A 29 -4.61 -7.24 -7.72
CA ILE A 29 -5.89 -6.88 -8.35
C ILE A 29 -5.68 -5.81 -9.43
N GLY A 30 -4.91 -4.75 -9.14
CA GLY A 30 -4.61 -3.70 -10.10
C GLY A 30 -3.89 -4.24 -11.34
N VAL A 31 -2.92 -5.15 -11.17
CA VAL A 31 -2.25 -5.81 -12.30
C VAL A 31 -3.25 -6.62 -13.12
N TRP A 32 -4.12 -7.39 -12.46
CA TRP A 32 -5.13 -8.18 -13.13
C TRP A 32 -6.08 -7.33 -13.98
N GLU A 33 -6.56 -6.21 -13.42
CA GLU A 33 -7.48 -5.29 -14.09
C GLU A 33 -6.84 -4.64 -15.34
N VAL A 34 -5.57 -4.22 -15.25
CA VAL A 34 -4.83 -3.70 -16.39
C VAL A 34 -4.67 -4.75 -17.49
N VAL A 35 -4.25 -5.97 -17.12
CA VAL A 35 -4.04 -7.05 -18.10
C VAL A 35 -5.34 -7.38 -18.82
N MET A 36 -6.45 -7.53 -18.08
CA MET A 36 -7.76 -7.80 -18.69
C MET A 36 -8.21 -6.65 -19.59
N THR A 37 -7.92 -5.41 -19.23
CA THR A 37 -8.25 -4.23 -20.06
C THR A 37 -7.46 -4.24 -21.38
N ILE A 38 -6.17 -4.60 -21.34
CA ILE A 38 -5.32 -4.71 -22.54
C ILE A 38 -5.81 -5.83 -23.46
N VAL A 39 -6.17 -7.00 -22.90
CA VAL A 39 -6.70 -8.12 -23.71
C VAL A 39 -8.01 -7.72 -24.40
N HIS A 40 -8.94 -7.09 -23.68
CA HIS A 40 -10.20 -6.62 -24.27
C HIS A 40 -10.01 -5.55 -25.35
N LEU A 41 -8.99 -4.70 -25.24
CA LEU A 41 -8.66 -3.72 -26.29
C LEU A 41 -8.18 -4.37 -27.58
N LEU A 42 -7.48 -5.51 -27.49
CA LEU A 42 -6.99 -6.25 -28.66
C LEU A 42 -8.10 -7.05 -29.33
N ASP A 43 -9.00 -7.64 -28.54
CA ASP A 43 -10.09 -8.50 -29.03
C ASP A 43 -11.36 -7.73 -29.45
N SER A 44 -11.53 -6.46 -29.05
CA SER A 44 -12.80 -5.76 -29.23
C SER A 44 -12.62 -4.27 -29.54
N SER A 45 -13.44 -3.76 -30.47
CA SER A 45 -13.62 -2.35 -30.80
C SER A 45 -14.31 -1.57 -29.66
N VAL A 46 -13.79 -1.69 -28.44
CA VAL A 46 -14.34 -1.05 -27.25
C VAL A 46 -14.16 0.46 -27.36
N SER A 47 -15.18 1.20 -26.93
CA SER A 47 -15.10 2.65 -26.84
C SER A 47 -13.92 3.06 -25.95
N VAL A 48 -13.00 3.86 -26.52
CA VAL A 48 -11.83 4.42 -25.83
C VAL A 48 -12.21 5.03 -24.47
N LYS A 49 -13.42 5.59 -24.36
CA LYS A 49 -13.91 6.18 -23.11
C LYS A 49 -14.07 5.15 -21.98
N LEU A 50 -14.51 3.93 -22.27
CA LEU A 50 -14.66 2.87 -21.26
C LEU A 50 -13.29 2.38 -20.78
N THR A 51 -12.35 2.23 -21.70
CA THR A 51 -10.97 1.85 -21.42
C THR A 51 -10.28 2.88 -20.53
N VAL A 52 -10.45 4.18 -20.81
CA VAL A 52 -9.85 5.24 -19.99
C VAL A 52 -10.33 5.15 -18.55
N VAL A 53 -11.64 4.90 -18.33
CA VAL A 53 -12.19 4.73 -16.98
C VAL A 53 -11.58 3.51 -16.29
N ALA A 54 -11.50 2.36 -16.96
CA ALA A 54 -10.91 1.14 -16.39
C ALA A 54 -9.43 1.32 -16.00
N ILE A 55 -8.65 1.98 -16.85
CA ILE A 55 -7.24 2.31 -16.55
C ILE A 55 -7.15 3.24 -15.35
N LEU A 56 -8.00 4.27 -15.27
CA LEU A 56 -7.99 5.21 -14.15
C LEU A 56 -8.35 4.53 -12.83
N THR A 57 -9.30 3.59 -12.84
CA THR A 57 -9.64 2.75 -11.68
C THR A 57 -8.47 1.85 -11.26
N ALA A 58 -7.75 1.26 -12.21
CA ALA A 58 -6.57 0.47 -11.90
C ALA A 58 -5.43 1.33 -11.32
N VAL A 59 -5.22 2.56 -11.84
CA VAL A 59 -4.25 3.52 -11.31
C VAL A 59 -4.59 3.92 -9.88
N ASP A 60 -5.85 4.23 -9.59
CA ASP A 60 -6.32 4.52 -8.23
C ASP A 60 -6.05 3.34 -7.29
N THR A 61 -6.30 2.11 -7.75
CA THR A 61 -6.03 0.90 -6.98
C THR A 61 -4.54 0.75 -6.65
N PHE A 62 -3.64 1.06 -7.59
CA PHE A 62 -2.20 1.08 -7.32
C PHE A 62 -1.79 2.19 -6.34
N LEU A 63 -2.38 3.38 -6.46
CA LEU A 63 -2.13 4.47 -5.51
C LEU A 63 -2.56 4.05 -4.09
N LEU A 64 -3.76 3.49 -3.93
CA LEU A 64 -4.22 2.98 -2.64
C LEU A 64 -3.32 1.84 -2.10
N ALA A 65 -2.90 0.91 -2.97
CA ALA A 65 -1.98 -0.15 -2.60
C ALA A 65 -0.66 0.40 -2.07
N THR A 66 -0.02 1.31 -2.80
CA THR A 66 1.26 1.91 -2.39
C THR A 66 1.15 2.71 -1.11
N VAL A 67 0.07 3.49 -0.93
CA VAL A 67 -0.17 4.24 0.31
C VAL A 67 -0.36 3.29 1.50
N LEU A 68 -1.13 2.20 1.34
CA LEU A 68 -1.29 1.19 2.38
C LEU A 68 0.03 0.49 2.72
N LEU A 69 0.88 0.25 1.73
CA LEU A 69 2.20 -0.35 1.94
C LEU A 69 3.11 0.59 2.74
N VAL A 70 3.17 1.87 2.37
CA VAL A 70 3.97 2.89 3.08
C VAL A 70 3.47 3.08 4.51
N ILE A 71 2.16 3.18 4.71
CA ILE A 71 1.57 3.28 6.05
C ILE A 71 1.84 2.01 6.86
N GLY A 72 1.68 0.82 6.26
CA GLY A 72 1.93 -0.46 6.89
C GLY A 72 3.39 -0.58 7.37
N TYR A 73 4.35 -0.25 6.51
CA TYR A 73 5.77 -0.23 6.88
C TYR A 73 6.09 0.84 7.91
N GLY A 74 5.56 2.06 7.77
CA GLY A 74 5.79 3.13 8.74
C GLY A 74 5.27 2.80 10.13
N LEU A 75 4.09 2.16 10.22
CA LEU A 75 3.55 1.68 11.49
C LEU A 75 4.36 0.50 12.05
N TYR A 76 4.83 -0.40 11.18
CA TYR A 76 5.67 -1.52 11.60
C TYR A 76 7.03 -1.04 12.14
N GLU A 77 7.70 -0.13 11.44
CA GLU A 77 8.99 0.44 11.85
C GLU A 77 8.88 1.23 13.15
N LEU A 78 7.84 2.05 13.29
CA LEU A 78 7.68 2.94 14.45
C LEU A 78 7.29 2.20 15.75
N PHE A 79 6.53 1.10 15.65
CA PHE A 79 5.95 0.44 16.83
C PHE A 79 6.42 -1.00 17.06
N VAL A 80 6.84 -1.71 16.01
CA VAL A 80 7.27 -3.12 16.11
C VAL A 80 8.79 -3.20 16.18
N ASP A 81 9.48 -2.79 15.13
CA ASP A 81 10.92 -2.98 15.00
C ASP A 81 11.58 -1.89 14.14
N SER A 82 12.44 -1.10 14.77
CA SER A 82 13.19 0.00 14.14
C SER A 82 14.52 -0.45 13.51
N GLU A 83 14.92 -1.72 13.65
CA GLU A 83 16.16 -2.27 13.09
C GLU A 83 15.98 -2.95 11.73
N VAL A 84 14.79 -2.88 11.13
CA VAL A 84 14.55 -3.41 9.79
C VAL A 84 15.46 -2.67 8.79
N THR A 85 16.31 -3.43 8.09
CA THR A 85 17.24 -2.91 7.08
C THR A 85 16.50 -2.57 5.79
N LEU A 86 15.81 -1.42 5.82
CA LEU A 86 15.15 -0.85 4.65
C LEU A 86 16.11 0.09 3.90
N PRO A 87 16.05 0.16 2.56
CA PRO A 87 16.82 1.12 1.79
C PRO A 87 16.42 2.56 2.17
N GLN A 88 17.36 3.51 2.10
CA GLN A 88 17.23 4.87 2.68
C GLN A 88 15.98 5.66 2.24
N TRP A 89 15.39 5.34 1.09
CA TRP A 89 14.18 5.99 0.59
C TRP A 89 12.88 5.51 1.27
N LEU A 90 12.88 4.35 1.95
CA LEU A 90 11.74 3.77 2.66
C LEU A 90 11.88 3.81 4.20
N GLN A 91 13.01 4.30 4.70
CA GLN A 91 13.31 4.35 6.14
C GLN A 91 12.62 5.58 6.77
N ILE A 92 11.71 5.37 7.73
CA ILE A 92 10.94 6.44 8.38
C ILE A 92 11.28 6.42 9.88
N ARG A 93 12.16 7.34 10.30
CA ARG A 93 12.67 7.35 11.69
C ARG A 93 11.75 8.08 12.67
N SER A 94 10.79 8.86 12.18
CA SER A 94 9.81 9.57 13.02
C SER A 94 8.55 9.95 12.25
N LEU A 95 7.49 10.33 12.96
CA LEU A 95 6.24 10.82 12.35
C LEU A 95 6.42 12.11 11.53
N ASP A 96 7.41 12.95 11.86
CA ASP A 96 7.75 14.14 11.06
C ASP A 96 8.36 13.77 9.71
N ASP A 97 9.09 12.65 9.64
CA ASP A 97 9.63 12.09 8.40
C ASP A 97 8.50 11.61 7.48
N LEU A 98 7.46 11.01 8.06
CA LEU A 98 6.25 10.59 7.34
C LEU A 98 5.52 11.79 6.73
N LYS A 99 5.50 12.91 7.45
CA LYS A 99 4.84 14.16 7.03
C LYS A 99 5.62 14.91 5.94
N THR A 100 6.93 14.69 5.84
CA THR A 100 7.83 15.37 4.89
C THR A 100 7.91 14.61 3.55
N LYS A 101 7.59 13.32 3.53
CA LYS A 101 7.63 12.45 2.33
C LYS A 101 6.26 12.29 1.64
N LEU A 102 5.20 12.86 2.21
CA LEU A 102 3.89 13.04 1.59
C LEU A 102 3.85 14.38 0.85
#